data_AF-A0A7V4AM22-F1
#
_entry.id   AF-A0A7V4AM22-F1
#
_cell.length_a   1.000
_cell.length_b   1.000
_cell.length_c   1.000
_cell.angle_alpha   90.00
_cell.angle_beta   90.00
_cell.angle_gamma   90.00
#
_symmetry.space_group_name_H-M   'P 1'
#
loop_
_entity.id
_entity.type
_entity.pdbx_description
1 polymer ?
#
loop_
_entity_poly.entity_id
_entity_poly.type
_entity_poly.pdbx_seq_one_letter_code
_entity_poly.pdbx_strand_id
1 'polypeptide(L)' 'MASNVKRVSVNLTECDLEAIRFLAEHGGTNPTVAVQRALQLSRFFAEEVKRGSKVLLRRPDGSMVEVLIR' A
#
# COMPACT_ATOMS: atom_id res chain seq x y z
N MET A 1 -25.21 -10.42 -3.38
CA MET A 1 -23.87 -11.00 -3.64
C MET A 1 -23.22 -11.25 -2.30
N ALA A 2 -22.92 -12.50 -1.94
CA ALA A 2 -22.24 -12.79 -0.69
C ALA A 2 -20.83 -12.18 -0.74
N SER A 3 -20.54 -11.23 0.14
CA SER A 3 -19.18 -10.71 0.27
C SER A 3 -18.32 -11.84 0.83
N ASN A 4 -17.41 -12.39 0.03
CA ASN A 4 -16.43 -13.41 0.46
C ASN A 4 -15.37 -12.78 1.39
N VAL A 5 -15.82 -12.22 2.52
CA VAL A 5 -14.96 -11.61 3.53
C VAL A 5 -14.50 -12.72 4.47
N LYS A 6 -13.20 -12.99 4.47
CA LYS A 6 -12.56 -13.89 5.44
C LYS A 6 -11.89 -13.04 6.52
N ARG A 7 -12.13 -13.37 7.78
CA ARG A 7 -11.40 -12.78 8.91
C ARG A 7 -10.07 -13.52 9.07
N VAL A 8 -8.99 -12.76 9.15
CA VAL A 8 -7.64 -13.29 9.36
C VAL A 8 -7.07 -12.63 10.60
N SER A 9 -6.46 -13.42 11.49
CA SER A 9 -5.68 -12.92 12.62
C SER A 9 -4.21 -13.07 12.29
N VAL A 10 -3.43 -12.01 12.49
CA VAL A 10 -1.99 -11.97 12.22
C VAL A 10 -1.27 -11.32 13.39
N ASN A 11 -0.04 -11.72 13.64
CA ASN A 11 0.83 -11.03 14.58
C ASN A 11 1.53 -9.88 13.86
N LEU A 12 1.53 -8.70 14.46
CA LEU A 12 2.11 -7.48 13.93
C LEU A 12 3.02 -6.86 14.98
N THR A 13 4.09 -6.21 14.55
CA THR A 13 4.92 -5.40 15.41
C THR A 13 4.25 -4.06 15.71
N GLU A 14 4.74 -3.32 16.70
CA GLU A 14 4.21 -1.96 16.97
C GLU A 14 4.43 -1.03 15.76
N CYS A 15 5.58 -1.16 15.08
CA CYS A 15 5.88 -0.43 13.85
C CYS A 15 4.85 -0.69 12.75
N ASP A 16 4.41 -1.94 12.59
CA ASP A 16 3.36 -2.29 11.63
C ASP A 16 2.02 -1.65 12.00
N LEU A 17 1.67 -1.63 13.30
CA LEU A 17 0.45 -1.00 13.79
C LEU A 17 0.48 0.52 13.60
N GLU A 18 1.62 1.16 13.81
CA GLU A 18 1.83 2.59 13.53
C GLU A 18 1.69 2.89 12.03
N ALA A 19 2.29 2.07 11.17
CA ALA A 19 2.17 2.21 9.72
C ALA A 19 0.70 2.07 9.26
N ILE A 20 -0.05 1.11 9.81
CA ILE A 20 -1.48 0.94 9.51
C ILE A 20 -2.28 2.16 9.96
N ARG A 21 -2.00 2.70 11.14
CA ARG A 21 -2.65 3.92 11.65
C ARG A 21 -2.38 5.12 10.73
N PHE A 22 -1.12 5.34 10.38
CA PHE A 22 -0.72 6.40 9.46
C PHE A 22 -1.47 6.29 8.11
N LEU A 23 -1.50 5.11 7.50
CA LEU A 23 -2.18 4.89 6.21
C LEU A 23 -3.70 5.11 6.31
N ALA A 24 -4.30 4.72 7.44
CA ALA A 24 -5.72 4.93 7.70
C ALA A 24 -6.05 6.43 7.83
N GLU A 25 -5.30 7.16 8.65
CA GLU A 25 -5.47 8.60 8.86
C GLU A 25 -5.23 9.40 7.58
N HIS A 26 -4.11 9.16 6.90
CA HIS A 26 -3.77 9.85 5.66
C HIS A 26 -4.78 9.56 4.54
N GLY A 27 -5.32 8.34 4.52
CA GLY A 27 -6.34 7.93 3.55
C GLY A 27 -7.78 8.27 3.93
N GLY A 28 -8.01 8.91 5.09
CA GLY A 28 -9.35 9.22 5.61
C GLY A 28 -10.24 7.98 5.76
N THR A 29 -9.65 6.85 6.18
CA THR A 29 -10.30 5.53 6.16
C THR A 29 -10.04 4.75 7.45
N ASN A 30 -10.65 3.58 7.60
CA ASN A 30 -10.39 2.68 8.72
C ASN A 30 -9.17 1.75 8.47
N PRO A 31 -8.59 1.15 9.52
CA PRO A 31 -7.43 0.25 9.42
C PRO A 31 -7.60 -0.91 8.45
N THR A 32 -8.77 -1.55 8.41
CA THR A 32 -9.02 -2.68 7.52
C THR A 32 -8.92 -2.28 6.05
N VAL A 33 -9.53 -1.15 5.67
CA VAL A 33 -9.45 -0.63 4.30
C VAL A 33 -8.04 -0.15 3.98
N ALA A 34 -7.32 0.44 4.94
CA ALA A 34 -5.93 0.82 4.76
C ALA A 34 -5.04 -0.38 4.42
N VAL A 35 -5.18 -1.48 5.17
CA VAL A 35 -4.46 -2.75 4.89
C VAL A 35 -4.84 -3.32 3.53
N GLN A 36 -6.14 -3.33 3.17
CA GLN A 36 -6.59 -3.82 1.85
C GLN A 36 -5.95 -3.02 0.71
N ARG A 37 -5.93 -1.68 0.81
CA ARG A 37 -5.30 -0.80 -0.19
C ARG A 37 -3.80 -1.03 -0.26
N ALA A 38 -3.13 -1.16 0.88
CA ALA A 38 -1.70 -1.46 0.94
C ALA A 38 -1.37 -2.79 0.23
N LEU A 39 -2.14 -3.85 0.48
CA LEU A 39 -1.97 -5.14 -0.19
C LEU A 39 -2.17 -5.06 -1.71
N GLN A 40 -3.20 -4.33 -2.16
CA GLN A 40 -3.47 -4.12 -3.58
C GLN A 40 -2.33 -3.35 -4.25
N LEU A 41 -1.82 -2.30 -3.60
CA LEU A 41 -0.72 -1.49 -4.11
C LEU A 41 0.59 -2.29 -4.18
N SER A 42 0.90 -3.06 -3.13
CA SER A 42 2.07 -3.95 -3.11
C SER A 42 2.02 -4.99 -4.24
N ARG A 43 0.83 -5.57 -4.49
CA ARG A 43 0.64 -6.48 -5.62
C ARG A 43 0.88 -5.78 -6.96
N PHE A 44 0.29 -4.61 -7.17
CA PHE A 44 0.46 -3.83 -8.39
C PHE A 44 1.96 -3.56 -8.66
N PHE A 45 2.70 -3.08 -7.66
CA PHE A 45 4.13 -2.82 -7.83
C PHE A 45 4.93 -4.10 -8.12
N ALA A 46 4.63 -5.21 -7.45
CA ALA A 46 5.29 -6.48 -7.75
C ALA A 46 5.06 -6.94 -9.20
N GLU A 47 3.86 -6.74 -9.73
CA GLU A 47 3.52 -7.05 -11.13
C GLU A 47 4.24 -6.11 -12.11
N GLU A 48 4.30 -4.81 -11.84
CA GLU A 48 4.98 -3.82 -12.67
C GLU A 48 6.51 -4.03 -12.70
N VAL A 49 7.13 -4.32 -11.56
CA VAL A 49 8.56 -4.65 -11.48
C VAL A 49 8.87 -5.88 -12.33
N LYS A 50 8.03 -6.93 -12.25
CA LYS A 50 8.19 -8.14 -13.08
C LYS A 50 8.12 -7.85 -14.58
N ARG A 51 7.36 -6.83 -14.99
CA ARG A 51 7.23 -6.39 -16.39
C ARG A 51 8.39 -5.50 -16.86
N GLY A 52 9.27 -5.06 -15.95
CA GLY A 52 10.35 -4.12 -16.24
C GLY A 52 9.90 -2.66 -16.30
N SER A 53 8.74 -2.35 -15.72
CA SER A 53 8.20 -0.99 -15.66
C SER A 53 9.00 -0.12 -14.69
N LYS A 54 8.97 1.21 -14.92
CA LYS A 54 9.59 2.21 -14.05
C LYS A 54 8.52 2.99 -13.30
N VAL A 55 8.75 3.28 -12.02
CA VAL A 55 7.83 4.09 -11.21
C VAL A 55 8.38 5.51 -11.14
N LEU A 56 7.52 6.50 -11.41
CA LEU A 56 7.86 7.91 -11.27
C LEU A 56 7.14 8.50 -10.06
N LEU A 57 7.89 9.11 -9.15
CA LEU A 57 7.34 9.90 -8.05
C LEU A 57 7.38 11.38 -8.42
N ARG A 58 6.23 12.03 -8.37
CA ARG A 58 6.12 13.48 -8.51
C ARG A 58 6.24 14.12 -7.14
N ARG A 59 7.23 15.00 -6.97
CA ARG A 59 7.37 15.81 -5.76
C ARG A 59 6.40 17.00 -5.78
N PRO A 60 6.13 17.63 -4.62
CA PRO A 60 5.27 18.82 -4.56
C PRO A 60 5.73 19.99 -5.42
N ASP A 61 7.04 20.12 -5.62
CA ASP A 61 7.68 21.12 -6.51
C ASP A 61 7.48 20.81 -8.01
N GLY A 62 6.81 19.70 -8.34
CA GLY A 62 6.55 19.27 -9.71
C GLY A 62 7.68 18.47 -10.35
N SER A 63 8.84 18.34 -9.69
CA SER A 63 9.93 17.50 -10.17
C SER A 63 9.55 16.01 -10.13
N MET A 64 10.12 15.24 -11.05
CA MET A 64 9.90 13.79 -11.15
C MET A 64 11.16 13.05 -10.73
N VAL A 65 10.99 12.00 -9.93
CA VAL A 65 12.06 11.11 -9.50
C VAL A 65 11.74 9.71 -9.99
N GLU A 66 12.65 9.10 -10.74
CA GLU A 66 12.55 7.69 -11.10
C GLU A 66 12.93 6.83 -9.88
N VAL A 67 12.05 5.91 -9.51
CA VAL A 67 12.26 4.99 -8.40
C VAL A 67 12.30 3.58 -8.93
N LEU A 68 13.41 2.91 -8.65
CA LEU A 68 13.55 1.47 -8.80
C LEU A 68 13.04 0.80 -7.53
N ILE A 69 11.85 0.21 -7.59
CA ILE A 69 11.36 -0.69 -6.55
C ILE A 69 12.07 -2.04 -6.79
N ARG A 70 12.98 -2.42 -5.90
CA ARG A 70 13.73 -3.67 -5.94
C ARG A 70 13.18 -4.67 -4.94
#